data_AF-A0A2G9SKR0-F1
#
_entry.id   AF-A0A2G9SKR0-F1
#
_cell.length_a   1.000
_cell.length_b   1.000
_cell.length_c   1.000
_cell.angle_alpha   90.00
_cell.angle_beta   90.00
_cell.angle_gamma   90.00
#
_symmetry.space_group_name_H-M   'P 1'
#
loop_
_entity.id
_entity.type
_entity.pdbx_description
1 polymer ?
#
loop_
_entity_poly.entity_id
_entity_poly.type
_entity_poly.pdbx_seq_one_letter_code
_entity_poly.pdbx_strand_id
1 'polypeptide(L)'
;VTQLPVSLKDGMWHHICVAWTTRDGMWTAFQDGKKKGSNENLSAWHPIKPNGVIIFGQEQDAVGGRFDATQAFVGEVAQFNMWDRVLTNSEIEGIANCTIPLSGNLIHWDDRQVDVFGGATKSPFESCEERLGH
;
A
#
# COMPACT_ATOMS: atom_id res chain seq x y z
N VAL A 1 -11.96 -6.20 -14.06
CA VAL A 1 -10.89 -5.82 -13.11
C VAL A 1 -10.94 -4.32 -12.95
N THR A 2 -10.99 -3.81 -11.72
CA THR A 2 -10.94 -2.37 -11.46
C THR A 2 -9.50 -1.88 -11.54
N GLN A 3 -9.23 -0.85 -12.34
CA GLN A 3 -7.90 -0.28 -12.47
C GLN A 3 -7.80 1.00 -11.63
N LEU A 4 -6.77 1.09 -10.79
CA LEU A 4 -6.50 2.29 -9.99
C LEU A 4 -5.92 3.40 -10.90
N PRO A 5 -6.42 4.64 -10.83
CA PRO A 5 -5.94 5.74 -11.67
C PRO A 5 -4.66 6.37 -11.10
N VAL A 6 -3.62 5.57 -10.91
CA VAL A 6 -2.29 6.00 -10.40
C VAL A 6 -1.23 5.86 -11.48
N SER A 7 -0.20 6.69 -11.43
CA SER A 7 0.95 6.67 -12.34
C SER A 7 2.23 6.48 -11.55
N LEU A 8 2.94 5.37 -11.80
CA LEU A 8 4.11 4.91 -11.02
C LEU A 8 5.33 4.60 -11.91
N LYS A 9 5.32 5.01 -13.18
CA LYS A 9 6.30 4.56 -14.20
C LYS A 9 7.39 5.60 -14.50
N ASP A 10 7.59 6.57 -13.62
CA ASP A 10 8.58 7.64 -13.76
C ASP A 10 9.88 7.37 -12.99
N GLY A 11 9.96 6.26 -12.24
CA GLY A 11 11.14 5.88 -11.46
C GLY A 11 11.30 6.66 -10.16
N MET A 12 10.27 7.38 -9.72
CA MET A 12 10.28 8.18 -8.50
C MET A 12 9.48 7.51 -7.37
N TRP A 13 9.80 7.87 -6.12
CA TRP A 13 9.05 7.44 -4.95
C TRP A 13 7.68 8.11 -4.87
N HIS A 14 6.61 7.33 -4.96
CA HIS A 14 5.24 7.80 -4.75
C HIS A 14 4.63 7.26 -3.46
N HIS A 15 3.80 8.08 -2.81
CA HIS A 15 2.98 7.63 -1.69
C HIS A 15 1.63 7.21 -2.22
N ILE A 16 1.26 5.94 -2.02
CA ILE A 16 -0.02 5.38 -2.47
C ILE A 16 -0.86 4.97 -1.27
N CYS A 17 -2.12 5.40 -1.25
CA CYS A 17 -3.10 4.97 -0.27
C CYS A 17 -4.38 4.53 -0.99
N VAL A 18 -4.94 3.39 -0.56
CA VAL A 18 -6.23 2.89 -1.04
C VAL A 18 -7.11 2.67 0.18
N ALA A 19 -8.25 3.35 0.21
CA ALA A 19 -9.29 3.15 1.21
C ALA A 19 -10.41 2.30 0.61
N TRP A 20 -11.01 1.41 1.41
CA TRP A 20 -12.13 0.56 1.00
C TRP A 20 -13.11 0.34 2.16
N THR A 21 -14.41 0.32 1.87
CA THR A 21 -15.48 0.05 2.85
C THR A 21 -16.33 -1.16 2.48
N THR A 22 -16.67 -1.99 3.48
CA THR A 22 -17.42 -3.23 3.23
C THR A 22 -18.85 -3.01 2.77
N ARG A 23 -19.57 -2.04 3.34
CA ARG A 23 -21.02 -1.89 3.12
C ARG A 23 -21.39 -1.70 1.64
N ASP A 24 -20.73 -0.76 0.99
CA ASP A 24 -21.00 -0.31 -0.39
C ASP A 24 -19.87 -0.69 -1.36
N GLY A 25 -18.78 -1.26 -0.87
CA GLY A 25 -17.60 -1.53 -1.70
C GLY A 25 -16.98 -0.24 -2.25
N MET A 26 -17.19 0.90 -1.56
CA MET A 26 -16.60 2.16 -1.96
C MET A 26 -15.10 2.09 -1.78
N TRP A 27 -14.36 2.26 -2.87
CA TRP A 27 -12.91 2.43 -2.83
C TRP A 27 -12.53 3.84 -3.25
N THR A 28 -11.45 4.34 -2.68
CA THR A 28 -10.82 5.60 -3.09
C THR A 28 -9.31 5.41 -3.16
N ALA A 29 -8.71 5.86 -4.26
CA ALA A 29 -7.27 5.82 -4.48
C ALA A 29 -6.66 7.21 -4.34
N PHE A 30 -5.50 7.28 -3.69
CA PHE A 30 -4.71 8.48 -3.51
C PHE A 30 -3.29 8.22 -3.99
N GLN A 31 -2.69 9.24 -4.61
CA GLN A 31 -1.28 9.28 -4.95
C GLN A 31 -0.73 10.64 -4.54
N ASP A 32 0.37 10.60 -3.79
CA ASP A 32 1.09 11.76 -3.26
C ASP A 32 0.14 12.71 -2.50
N GLY A 33 -0.65 12.13 -1.60
CA GLY A 33 -1.62 12.83 -0.75
C GLY A 33 -2.92 13.24 -1.46
N LYS A 34 -2.99 13.13 -2.80
CA LYS A 34 -4.11 13.63 -3.60
C LYS A 34 -5.01 12.49 -4.07
N LYS A 35 -6.32 12.67 -3.91
CA LYS A 35 -7.33 11.75 -4.46
C LYS A 35 -7.20 11.67 -5.98
N LYS A 36 -7.12 10.45 -6.52
CA LYS A 36 -7.04 10.18 -7.97
C LYS A 36 -8.31 9.57 -8.54
N GLY A 37 -9.08 8.85 -7.73
CA GLY A 37 -10.36 8.29 -8.17
C GLY A 37 -11.06 7.53 -7.07
N SER A 38 -12.33 7.23 -7.32
CA SER A 38 -13.18 6.43 -6.43
C SER A 38 -14.30 5.80 -7.22
N ASN A 39 -14.77 4.63 -6.78
CA ASN A 39 -15.99 4.00 -7.29
C ASN A 39 -16.57 3.07 -6.21
N GLU A 40 -17.76 2.53 -6.46
CA GLU A 40 -18.47 1.63 -5.54
C GLU A 40 -18.50 0.19 -6.09
N ASN A 41 -19.16 -0.71 -5.35
CA ASN A 41 -19.40 -2.11 -5.72
C ASN A 41 -18.16 -3.00 -5.87
N LEU A 42 -16.99 -2.55 -5.40
CA LEU A 42 -15.83 -3.43 -5.27
C LEU A 42 -16.03 -4.33 -4.06
N SER A 43 -16.46 -5.58 -4.26
CA SER A 43 -16.65 -6.56 -3.18
C SER A 43 -17.58 -6.09 -2.06
N ALA A 44 -18.63 -5.34 -2.40
CA ALA A 44 -19.63 -4.88 -1.42
C ALA A 44 -20.22 -6.07 -0.64
N TRP A 45 -20.41 -5.89 0.66
CA TRP A 45 -20.86 -6.89 1.64
C TRP A 45 -19.90 -8.07 1.90
N HIS A 46 -18.65 -7.99 1.43
CA HIS A 46 -17.66 -9.05 1.63
C HIS A 46 -16.51 -8.57 2.53
N PRO A 47 -16.60 -8.72 3.86
CA PRO A 47 -15.51 -8.33 4.75
C PRO A 47 -14.25 -9.17 4.47
N ILE A 48 -13.08 -8.54 4.60
CA ILE A 48 -11.79 -9.24 4.52
C ILE A 48 -11.74 -10.25 5.66
N LYS A 49 -11.44 -11.51 5.34
CA LYS A 49 -11.34 -12.59 6.34
C LYS A 49 -10.09 -12.38 7.20
N PRO A 50 -10.16 -12.64 8.51
CA PRO A 50 -8.98 -12.57 9.38
C PRO A 50 -8.00 -13.71 9.10
N ASN A 51 -6.82 -13.64 9.72
CA ASN A 51 -5.77 -14.69 9.68
C ASN A 51 -5.15 -14.94 8.30
N GLY A 52 -5.12 -13.92 7.43
CA GLY A 52 -4.40 -13.96 6.17
C GLY A 52 -2.88 -13.87 6.34
N VAL A 53 -2.15 -14.09 5.24
CA VAL A 53 -0.69 -13.88 5.14
C VAL A 53 -0.43 -12.74 4.17
N ILE A 54 0.44 -11.81 4.56
CA ILE A 54 0.85 -10.67 3.73
C ILE A 54 2.21 -11.00 3.14
N ILE A 55 2.28 -10.93 1.81
CA ILE A 55 3.49 -11.12 1.02
C ILE A 55 3.69 -9.86 0.19
N PHE A 56 4.91 -9.31 0.25
CA PHE A 56 5.35 -8.26 -0.66
C PHE A 56 6.08 -8.88 -1.85
N GLY A 57 5.96 -8.28 -3.02
CA GLY A 57 6.73 -8.69 -4.20
C GLY A 57 6.07 -9.77 -5.07
N GLN A 58 5.09 -10.51 -4.55
CA GLN A 58 4.48 -11.67 -5.24
C GLN A 58 2.95 -11.71 -5.09
N GLU A 59 2.28 -12.22 -6.10
CA GLU A 59 0.84 -12.52 -6.11
C GLU A 59 0.61 -13.95 -5.52
N GLN A 60 -0.47 -14.14 -4.74
CA GLN A 60 -0.73 -15.37 -3.98
C GLN A 60 -1.89 -16.20 -4.58
N ASP A 61 -1.58 -17.21 -5.39
CA ASP A 61 -2.55 -18.23 -5.84
C ASP A 61 -2.91 -19.27 -4.75
N ALA A 62 -2.14 -19.32 -3.68
CA ALA A 62 -2.45 -20.02 -2.43
C ALA A 62 -1.91 -19.23 -1.24
N VAL A 63 -2.43 -19.49 -0.04
CA VAL A 63 -1.96 -18.83 1.19
C VAL A 63 -0.44 -19.05 1.34
N GLY A 64 0.32 -17.95 1.24
CA GLY A 64 1.78 -17.94 1.36
C GLY A 64 2.56 -18.59 0.21
N GLY A 65 1.95 -18.86 -0.95
CA GLY A 65 2.67 -19.56 -2.03
C GLY A 65 1.99 -19.60 -3.39
N ARG A 66 2.51 -20.47 -4.26
CA ARG A 66 2.14 -20.62 -5.69
C ARG A 66 2.34 -19.33 -6.49
N PHE A 67 3.45 -18.65 -6.26
CA PHE A 67 3.77 -17.42 -6.95
C PHE A 67 4.09 -17.66 -8.44
N ASP A 68 3.66 -16.73 -9.30
CA ASP A 68 4.04 -16.65 -10.71
C ASP A 68 5.02 -15.49 -10.90
N ALA A 69 6.21 -15.79 -11.43
CA ALA A 69 7.25 -14.79 -11.68
C ALA A 69 6.81 -13.69 -12.66
N THR A 70 5.84 -13.96 -13.54
CA THR A 70 5.29 -12.96 -14.48
C THR A 70 4.40 -11.92 -13.81
N GLN A 71 3.98 -12.17 -12.56
CA GLN A 71 3.16 -11.27 -11.74
C GLN A 71 3.97 -10.63 -10.61
N ALA A 72 5.29 -10.87 -10.55
CA ALA A 72 6.15 -10.32 -9.54
C ALA A 72 6.25 -8.80 -9.65
N PHE A 73 6.27 -8.12 -8.50
CA PHE A 73 6.58 -6.70 -8.45
C PHE A 73 8.08 -6.47 -8.60
N VAL A 74 8.45 -5.50 -9.44
CA VAL A 74 9.83 -5.06 -9.65
C VAL A 74 9.91 -3.60 -9.27
N GLY A 75 10.62 -3.31 -8.18
CA GLY A 75 10.78 -1.96 -7.64
C GLY A 75 11.09 -2.00 -6.15
N GLU A 76 10.86 -0.86 -5.49
CA GLU A 76 11.14 -0.67 -4.07
C GLU A 76 9.83 -0.42 -3.32
N VAL A 77 9.76 -0.88 -2.07
CA VAL A 77 8.61 -0.68 -1.18
C VAL A 77 9.10 -0.32 0.21
N ALA A 78 8.45 0.66 0.82
CA ALA A 78 8.74 1.10 2.18
C ALA A 78 7.48 1.66 2.85
N GLN A 79 7.52 1.79 4.17
CA GLN A 79 6.47 2.43 4.97
C GLN A 79 5.05 1.85 4.76
N PHE A 80 4.93 0.54 4.55
CA PHE A 80 3.62 -0.09 4.45
C PHE A 80 2.89 -0.05 5.80
N ASN A 81 1.70 0.52 5.78
CA ASN A 81 0.82 0.64 6.94
C ASN A 81 -0.60 0.23 6.57
N MET A 82 -1.34 -0.31 7.54
CA MET A 82 -2.74 -0.74 7.36
C MET A 82 -3.59 -0.35 8.57
N TRP A 83 -4.81 0.10 8.28
CA TRP A 83 -5.81 0.50 9.27
C TRP A 83 -7.12 -0.26 9.05
N ASP A 84 -7.89 -0.46 10.12
CA ASP A 84 -9.25 -1.02 10.07
C ASP A 84 -10.34 0.06 9.85
N ARG A 85 -9.92 1.28 9.56
CA ARG A 85 -10.80 2.43 9.28
C ARG A 85 -10.34 3.17 8.02
N VAL A 86 -11.28 3.91 7.44
CA VAL A 86 -10.96 4.89 6.38
C VAL A 86 -10.25 6.09 7.04
N LEU A 87 -9.07 6.43 6.53
CA LEU A 87 -8.37 7.65 6.89
C LEU A 87 -9.03 8.87 6.24
N THR A 88 -8.95 10.01 6.90
CA THR A 88 -9.39 11.30 6.34
C THR A 88 -8.40 11.79 5.27
N ASN A 89 -8.87 12.67 4.38
CA ASN A 89 -7.99 13.27 3.36
C ASN A 89 -6.79 13.99 4.00
N SER A 90 -6.99 14.71 5.10
CA SER A 90 -5.92 15.43 5.82
C SER A 90 -4.89 14.48 6.44
N GLU A 91 -5.32 13.32 6.96
CA GLU A 91 -4.38 12.30 7.45
C GLU A 91 -3.54 11.73 6.31
N ILE A 92 -4.17 11.42 5.16
CA ILE A 92 -3.48 10.85 3.99
C ILE A 92 -2.49 11.86 3.40
N GLU A 93 -2.89 13.13 3.28
CA GLU A 93 -2.01 14.21 2.84
C GLU A 93 -0.87 14.44 3.83
N GLY A 94 -1.15 14.39 5.13
CA GLY A 94 -0.14 14.56 6.17
C GLY A 94 0.89 13.45 6.20
N ILE A 95 0.49 12.19 5.95
CA ILE A 95 1.43 11.08 5.76
C ILE A 95 2.28 11.31 4.50
N ALA A 96 1.64 11.64 3.37
CA ALA A 96 2.33 11.80 2.09
C ALA A 96 3.40 12.90 2.11
N ASN A 97 3.11 14.00 2.82
CA ASN A 97 3.98 15.17 2.96
C ASN A 97 4.84 15.14 4.24
N CYS A 98 4.83 14.03 4.97
CA CYS A 98 5.61 13.86 6.21
C CYS A 98 5.31 14.87 7.32
N THR A 99 4.11 15.46 7.35
CA THR A 99 3.72 16.42 8.39
C THR A 99 3.01 15.75 9.57
N ILE A 100 2.54 14.51 9.39
CA ILE A 100 1.86 13.72 10.43
C ILE A 100 2.50 12.33 10.52
N PRO A 101 3.11 11.96 11.66
CA PRO A 101 3.65 10.63 11.89
C PRO A 101 2.55 9.64 12.30
N LEU A 102 1.63 9.33 11.38
CA LEU A 102 0.54 8.39 11.64
C LEU A 102 0.96 6.95 11.33
N SER A 103 0.81 6.04 12.30
CA SER A 103 1.09 4.61 12.14
C SER A 103 -0.20 3.78 12.05
N GLY A 104 -0.14 2.68 11.31
CA GLY A 104 -1.25 1.73 11.18
C GLY A 104 -1.59 1.01 12.48
N ASN A 105 -2.88 0.91 12.81
CA ASN A 105 -3.34 0.16 13.98
C ASN A 105 -3.50 -1.34 13.73
N LEU A 106 -3.62 -1.77 12.46
CA LEU A 106 -3.54 -3.20 12.10
C LEU A 106 -2.11 -3.61 11.82
N ILE A 107 -1.41 -2.82 11.00
CA ILE A 107 -0.01 -3.07 10.60
C ILE A 107 0.69 -1.73 10.56
N HIS A 108 1.79 -1.61 11.30
CA HIS A 108 2.72 -0.51 11.17
C HIS A 108 4.03 -1.03 10.58
N TRP A 109 4.71 -0.20 9.79
CA TRP A 109 5.98 -0.60 9.19
C TRP A 109 7.07 -0.68 10.26
N ASP A 110 7.65 -1.86 10.41
CA ASP A 110 8.89 -2.11 11.14
C ASP A 110 9.74 -3.03 10.27
N ASP A 111 10.89 -2.56 9.82
CA ASP A 111 11.76 -3.32 8.91
C ASP A 111 12.21 -4.65 9.54
N ARG A 112 12.28 -4.73 10.87
CA ARG A 112 12.63 -5.95 11.61
C ARG A 112 11.52 -7.01 11.55
N GLN A 113 10.29 -6.62 11.25
CA GLN A 113 9.14 -7.53 11.11
C GLN A 113 8.97 -8.08 9.69
N VAL A 114 9.81 -7.66 8.74
CA VAL A 114 9.76 -8.11 7.35
C VAL A 114 10.79 -9.21 7.11
N ASP A 115 10.36 -10.45 6.91
CA ASP A 115 11.26 -11.53 6.49
C ASP A 115 11.52 -11.47 4.98
N VAL A 116 12.78 -11.68 4.59
CA VAL A 116 13.23 -11.51 3.20
C VAL A 116 13.64 -12.85 2.61
N PHE A 117 13.11 -13.15 1.42
CA PHE A 117 13.33 -14.39 0.69
C PHE A 117 13.72 -14.08 -0.77
N GLY A 118 14.30 -15.07 -1.46
CA GLY A 118 14.43 -15.03 -2.92
C GLY A 118 15.35 -13.94 -3.48
N GLY A 119 16.26 -13.39 -2.67
CA GLY A 119 17.27 -12.42 -3.13
C GLY A 119 16.83 -10.96 -3.09
N ALA A 120 15.65 -10.64 -2.54
CA ALA A 120 15.32 -9.27 -2.17
C ALA A 120 16.31 -8.74 -1.10
N THR A 121 16.46 -7.42 -1.02
CA THR A 121 17.40 -6.76 -0.10
C THR A 121 16.69 -5.68 0.70
N LYS A 122 17.20 -5.38 1.89
CA LYS A 122 16.80 -4.21 2.69
C LYS A 122 17.87 -3.14 2.58
N SER A 123 17.43 -1.90 2.45
CA SER A 123 18.26 -0.70 2.53
C SER A 123 17.56 0.31 3.45
N PRO A 124 18.31 1.26 4.05
CA PRO A 124 17.70 2.41 4.70
C PRO A 124 16.80 3.17 3.72
N PHE A 125 15.72 3.76 4.24
CA PHE A 125 14.82 4.61 3.47
C PHE A 125 14.39 5.81 4.32
N GLU A 126 14.62 7.01 3.80
CA GLU A 126 14.18 8.25 4.41
C GLU A 126 13.16 8.94 3.50
N SER A 127 11.88 8.77 3.84
CA SER A 127 10.73 9.12 2.98
C SER A 127 10.63 10.56 2.51
N CYS A 128 11.30 11.47 3.22
CA CYS A 128 11.12 12.92 3.06
C CYS A 128 12.41 13.61 2.60
N GLU A 129 13.57 12.97 2.72
CA GLU A 129 14.84 13.49 2.19
C GLU A 129 15.01 13.09 0.72
N GLU A 130 14.66 11.85 0.35
CA GLU A 130 14.85 11.36 -1.03
C GLU A 130 13.80 11.88 -2.03
N ARG A 131 12.62 12.34 -1.57
CA ARG A 131 11.60 12.96 -2.44
C ARG A 131 11.95 14.38 -2.91
N LEU A 132 12.94 15.02 -2.29
CA LEU A 132 13.36 16.39 -2.62
C LEU A 132 14.46 16.46 -3.68
N GLY A 133 14.90 15.32 -4.24
CA GLY A 133 15.75 15.28 -5.42
C GLY A 133 17.11 15.98 -5.24
N HIS A 134 17.93 15.47 -4.33
CA HIS A 134 19.37 15.72 -4.37
C HIS A 134 20.07 14.71 -5.28
#